data_AF-A0A392QJD1-F1
#
_entry.id   AF-A0A392QJD1-F1
#
_cell.length_a   1.000
_cell.length_b   1.000
_cell.length_c   1.000
_cell.angle_alpha   90.00
_cell.angle_beta   90.00
_cell.angle_gamma   90.00
#
_symmetry.space_group_name_H-M   'P 1'
#
loop_
_entity.id
_entity.type
_entity.pdbx_description
1 polymer ?
#
loop_
_entity_poly.entity_id
_entity_poly.type
_entity_poly.pdbx_seq_one_letter_code
_entity_poly.pdbx_strand_id
1 'polypeptide(L)' 'WEVTLPAEEVPPELPEPALGINFARDGMNRKDWLSLVAVHSDSWLLSVAFYLGARLNRNERFMYAFLVLQ' A
#
# COMPACT_ATOMS: atom_id res chain seq x y z
N TRP A 1 -8.65 6.57 7.19
CA TRP A 1 -8.67 5.38 6.31
C TRP A 1 -10.06 5.30 5.71
N GLU A 2 -10.17 4.68 4.55
CA GLU A 2 -11.43 4.53 3.83
C GLU A 2 -11.46 3.12 3.22
N VAL A 3 -12.66 2.54 3.11
CA VAL A 3 -12.90 1.30 2.37
C VAL A 3 -13.91 1.64 1.29
N THR A 4 -13.42 1.75 0.07
CA THR A 4 -14.17 2.12 -1.12
C THR A 4 -13.88 1.16 -2.26
N LEU A 5 -14.65 1.31 -3.34
CA LEU A 5 -14.36 0.63 -4.59
C LEU A 5 -13.03 1.14 -5.19
N PRO A 6 -12.38 0.35 -6.07
CA PRO A 6 -11.17 0.77 -6.77
C PRO A 6 -11.37 2.06 -7.56
N ALA A 7 -10.26 2.74 -7.91
CA ALA A 7 -10.33 3.94 -8.72
C ALA A 7 -10.98 3.64 -10.09
N GLU A 8 -11.84 4.55 -10.56
CA GLU A 8 -12.47 4.40 -11.88
C GLU A 8 -11.52 4.79 -13.03
N GLU A 9 -10.48 5.60 -12.76
CA GLU A 9 -9.51 6.04 -13.76
C GLU A 9 -8.53 4.91 -14.15
N VAL A 10 -8.24 4.80 -15.44
CA VAL A 10 -7.31 3.79 -15.98
C VAL A 10 -6.30 4.46 -16.94
N PRO A 11 -5.00 4.63 -16.55
CA PRO A 11 -4.41 4.20 -15.28
C PRO A 11 -4.71 5.17 -14.12
N PRO A 12 -4.77 4.68 -12.87
CA PRO A 12 -4.95 5.54 -11.70
C PRO A 12 -3.70 6.40 -11.42
N GLU A 13 -3.91 7.57 -10.80
CA GLU A 13 -2.84 8.50 -10.46
C GLU A 13 -1.81 7.93 -9.47
N LEU A 14 -2.25 7.15 -8.48
CA LEU A 14 -1.40 6.51 -7.48
C LEU A 14 -1.43 4.98 -7.64
N PRO A 15 -0.40 4.27 -7.15
CA PRO A 15 -0.47 2.82 -7.01
C PRO A 15 -1.75 2.40 -6.27
N GLU A 16 -2.40 1.34 -6.73
CA GLU A 16 -3.63 0.85 -6.10
C GLU A 16 -3.32 -0.06 -4.90
N PRO A 17 -4.12 0.01 -3.81
CA PRO A 17 -4.04 -0.94 -2.70
C PRO A 17 -4.56 -2.32 -3.12
N ALA A 18 -4.39 -3.32 -2.24
CA ALA A 18 -4.92 -4.66 -2.48
C ALA A 18 -6.46 -4.65 -2.58
N LEU A 19 -6.97 -5.19 -3.69
CA LEU A 19 -8.41 -5.29 -3.95
C LEU A 19 -9.01 -6.57 -3.36
N GLY A 20 -10.31 -6.55 -3.10
CA GLY A 20 -11.04 -7.75 -2.66
C GLY A 20 -10.70 -8.22 -1.25
N ILE A 21 -10.15 -7.36 -0.39
CA ILE A 21 -9.84 -7.68 1.02
C ILE A 21 -11.05 -8.22 1.79
N ASN A 22 -12.27 -7.85 1.39
CA ASN A 22 -13.52 -8.32 1.97
C ASN A 22 -13.84 -9.78 1.63
N PHE A 23 -13.33 -10.34 0.52
CA PHE A 23 -13.59 -11.72 0.12
C PHE A 23 -12.94 -12.73 1.06
N ALA A 24 -11.76 -12.39 1.58
CA ALA A 24 -11.00 -13.26 2.48
C ALA A 24 -11.49 -13.22 3.94
N ARG A 25 -12.29 -12.21 4.32
CA ARG A 25 -12.60 -11.87 5.72
C ARG A 25 -13.22 -13.02 6.51
N ASP A 26 -14.24 -13.65 5.96
CA ASP A 26 -15.04 -14.66 6.67
C ASP A 26 -14.45 -16.09 6.51
N GLY A 27 -13.40 -16.24 5.69
CA GLY A 27 -12.72 -17.51 5.43
C GLY A 27 -11.48 -17.76 6.30
N MET A 28 -11.15 -16.87 7.24
CA MET A 28 -9.95 -16.98 8.08
C MET A 28 -10.17 -16.41 9.49
N ASN A 29 -9.23 -16.71 10.40
CA ASN A 29 -9.24 -16.08 11.72
C ASN A 29 -9.12 -14.55 11.56
N ARG A 30 -9.88 -13.80 12.35
CA ARG A 30 -9.85 -12.32 12.32
C ARG A 30 -8.45 -11.74 12.43
N LYS A 31 -7.57 -12.33 13.25
CA LYS A 31 -6.18 -11.87 13.40
C LYS A 31 -5.36 -12.10 12.12
N ASP A 32 -5.58 -13.21 11.45
CA ASP A 32 -4.88 -13.55 10.21
C ASP A 32 -5.35 -12.65 9.07
N TRP A 33 -6.67 -12.36 9.01
CA TRP A 33 -7.21 -11.38 8.08
C TRP A 33 -6.63 -9.98 8.29
N LEU A 34 -6.58 -9.51 9.54
CA LEU A 34 -5.96 -8.22 9.84
C LEU A 34 -4.47 -8.21 9.51
N SER A 35 -3.76 -9.31 9.74
CA SER A 35 -2.34 -9.44 9.36
C SER A 35 -2.15 -9.38 7.85
N LEU A 36 -3.03 -10.03 7.07
CA LEU A 36 -3.04 -9.98 5.61
C LEU A 36 -3.26 -8.54 5.12
N VAL A 37 -4.30 -7.87 5.65
CA VAL A 37 -4.59 -6.47 5.31
C VAL A 37 -3.41 -5.56 5.68
N ALA A 38 -2.76 -5.77 6.82
CA ALA A 38 -1.60 -5.00 7.26
C ALA A 38 -0.41 -5.13 6.30
N VAL A 39 -0.01 -6.36 5.95
CA VAL A 39 1.13 -6.58 5.02
C VAL A 39 0.89 -5.94 3.65
N HIS A 40 -0.34 -6.05 3.13
CA HIS A 40 -0.70 -5.40 1.88
C HIS A 40 -0.73 -3.87 1.99
N SER A 41 -1.19 -3.34 3.13
CA SER A 41 -1.20 -1.90 3.40
C SER A 41 0.22 -1.33 3.52
N ASP A 42 1.13 -2.03 4.22
CA ASP A 42 2.54 -1.63 4.35
C ASP A 42 3.24 -1.60 2.98
N SER A 43 3.00 -2.64 2.17
CA SER A 43 3.53 -2.71 0.80
C SER A 43 2.98 -1.57 -0.08
N TRP A 44 1.69 -1.26 0.06
CA TRP A 44 1.05 -0.17 -0.66
C TRP A 44 1.60 1.20 -0.26
N LEU A 45 1.78 1.45 1.04
CA LEU A 45 2.38 2.69 1.55
C LEU A 45 3.80 2.90 1.01
N LEU A 46 4.62 1.84 0.97
CA LEU A 46 5.93 1.90 0.33
C LEU A 46 5.83 2.21 -1.16
N SER A 47 4.90 1.58 -1.88
CA SER A 47 4.68 1.86 -3.30
C SER A 47 4.32 3.33 -3.56
N VAL A 48 3.36 3.88 -2.79
CA VAL A 48 2.95 5.29 -2.88
C VAL A 48 4.10 6.24 -2.53
N ALA A 49 4.85 5.96 -1.46
CA ALA A 49 5.98 6.78 -1.05
C ALA A 49 7.04 6.88 -2.15
N PHE A 50 7.39 5.75 -2.78
CA PHE A 50 8.39 5.74 -3.86
C PHE A 50 7.85 6.20 -5.22
N TYR A 51 6.54 6.12 -5.44
CA TYR A 51 5.89 6.76 -6.59
C TYR A 51 6.04 8.29 -6.51
N LEU A 52 5.70 8.87 -5.36
CA LEU A 52 5.87 10.32 -5.12
C LEU A 52 7.35 10.72 -5.10
N GLY A 53 8.22 9.83 -4.63
CA GLY A 53 9.68 9.97 -4.63
C GLY A 53 10.37 9.59 -5.96
N ALA A 54 9.64 9.42 -7.07
CA ALA A 54 10.22 8.87 -8.31
C ALA A 54 11.41 9.68 -8.86
N ARG A 55 11.44 11.00 -8.60
CA ARG A 55 12.51 11.90 -9.07
C ARG A 55 13.73 11.95 -8.15
N LEU A 56 13.68 11.29 -6.99
CA LEU A 56 14.81 11.26 -6.07
C LEU A 56 15.99 10.48 -6.65
N ASN A 57 17.19 10.99 -6.45
CA ASN A 57 18.42 10.29 -6.77
C ASN A 57 18.67 9.13 -5.79
N ARG A 58 19.74 8.36 -6.01
CA ARG A 58 20.06 7.18 -5.17
C ARG A 58 20.20 7.53 -3.68
N ASN A 59 20.90 8.60 -3.35
CA ASN A 59 21.18 8.98 -1.97
C ASN A 59 19.93 9.52 -1.27
N GLU A 60 19.14 10.31 -1.99
CA GLU A 60 17.85 10.81 -1.52
C GLU A 60 16.88 9.66 -1.26
N ARG A 61 16.81 8.66 -2.15
CA ARG A 61 15.99 7.46 -1.92
C ARG A 61 16.43 6.66 -0.71
N PHE A 62 17.74 6.58 -0.45
CA PHE A 62 18.25 5.90 0.74
C PHE A 62 17.84 6.61 2.04
N MET A 63 18.00 7.93 2.09
CA MET A 63 17.55 8.73 3.24
C MET A 63 16.03 8.69 3.40
N TYR A 64 15.30 8.75 2.29
CA TYR A 64 13.84 8.69 2.29
C TYR A 64 13.34 7.32 2.79
N ALA A 65 13.96 6.22 2.36
CA ALA A 65 13.66 4.88 2.87
C ALA A 65 13.85 4.80 4.39
N PHE A 66 14.94 5.40 4.90
CA PHE A 66 15.20 5.41 6.33
C PHE A 66 14.11 6.15 7.12
N LEU A 67 13.57 7.24 6.58
CA LEU A 67 12.48 7.98 7.23
C LEU A 67 11.14 7.26 7.16
N VAL A 68 10.87 6.53 6.07
CA VAL A 68 9.58 5.85 5.84
C VAL A 68 9.51 4.48 6.53
N LEU A 69 10.64 3.86 6.86
CA LEU A 69 10.74 2.53 7.48
C LEU A 69 10.98 2.57 9.01
N GLN A 70 10.98 3.74 9.64
CA GLN A 70 11.12 3.92 11.09
C GLN A 70 9.76 4.12 11.77
#